data_AF-A0A7I7R8A3-F1
#
_entry.id   AF-A0A7I7R8A3-F1
#
_cell.length_a   1.000
_cell.length_b   1.000
_cell.length_c   1.000
_cell.angle_alpha   90.00
_cell.angle_beta   90.00
_cell.angle_gamma   90.00
#
_symmetry.space_group_name_H-M   'P 1'
#
loop_
_entity.id
_entity.type
_entity.pdbx_description
1 polymer ?
#
loop_
_entity_poly.entity_id
_entity_poly.type
_entity_poly.pdbx_seq_one_letter_code
_entity_poly.pdbx_strand_id
1 'polypeptide(L)'
;METMHVAVRIAAPMLAAVALIAAPVAHADDAGYLARVNAAPVPIPVADHVKVTSGHYICAQLRMYGHTGTYRSGISPGDLVRQLTNTFHYSPEAADVQIQAAQAELCPETLRP
;
A
#
# COMPACT_ATOMS: atom_id res chain seq x y z
N MET A 1 -50.36 -20.20 -47.29
CA MET A 1 -49.25 -20.47 -48.23
C MET A 1 -48.03 -19.83 -47.62
N GLU A 2 -47.19 -20.64 -46.96
CA GLU A 2 -45.83 -21.02 -47.42
C GLU A 2 -44.80 -20.06 -46.79
N THR A 3 -43.65 -20.43 -46.22
CA THR A 3 -43.01 -21.70 -45.83
C THR A 3 -41.77 -21.30 -45.00
N MET A 4 -41.51 -22.06 -43.93
CA MET A 4 -40.22 -22.57 -43.46
C MET A 4 -38.95 -21.68 -43.37
N HIS A 5 -38.52 -21.50 -42.11
CA HIS A 5 -37.19 -21.84 -41.52
C HIS A 5 -35.92 -21.24 -42.14
N VAL A 6 -35.18 -20.45 -41.33
CA VAL A 6 -33.73 -20.67 -41.13
C VAL A 6 -33.37 -20.34 -39.68
N ALA A 7 -32.82 -21.33 -38.98
CA ALA A 7 -32.18 -21.18 -37.68
C ALA A 7 -30.84 -20.45 -37.82
N VAL A 8 -30.61 -19.41 -37.01
CA VAL A 8 -29.25 -18.88 -36.77
C VAL A 8 -28.85 -19.19 -35.33
N ARG A 9 -27.77 -19.96 -35.22
CA ARG A 9 -27.14 -20.43 -33.99
C ARG A 9 -26.39 -19.29 -33.29
N ILE A 10 -26.64 -19.18 -31.98
CA ILE A 10 -25.71 -18.92 -30.87
C ILE A 10 -24.55 -17.94 -31.12
N ALA A 11 -24.54 -16.83 -30.37
CA ALA A 11 -23.32 -16.31 -29.74
C ALA A 11 -23.70 -15.46 -28.51
N ALA A 12 -23.65 -16.06 -27.32
CA ALA A 12 -23.41 -15.28 -26.10
C ALA A 12 -21.97 -14.76 -26.19
N PRO A 13 -21.74 -13.46 -25.98
CA PRO A 13 -20.82 -13.13 -24.89
C PRO A 13 -21.08 -11.72 -24.32
N MET A 14 -21.56 -11.60 -23.08
CA MET A 14 -21.17 -10.45 -22.24
C MET A 14 -21.07 -10.90 -20.79
N LEU A 15 -20.22 -11.90 -20.55
CA LEU A 15 -19.49 -12.02 -19.29
C LEU A 15 -18.38 -10.95 -19.32
N ALA A 16 -18.75 -9.70 -19.03
CA ALA A 16 -17.79 -8.60 -18.95
C ALA A 16 -18.16 -7.66 -17.79
N ALA A 17 -18.25 -8.20 -16.58
CA ALA A 17 -18.42 -7.39 -15.37
C ALA A 17 -17.80 -8.02 -14.11
N VAL A 18 -16.83 -8.93 -14.26
CA VAL A 18 -16.15 -9.57 -13.11
C VAL A 18 -14.63 -9.54 -13.33
N ALA A 19 -14.06 -8.35 -13.53
CA ALA A 19 -12.61 -8.18 -13.61
C ALA A 19 -12.07 -7.10 -12.65
N LEU A 20 -12.92 -6.53 -11.79
CA LEU A 20 -12.52 -5.52 -10.79
C LEU A 20 -12.42 -6.06 -9.36
N ILE A 21 -12.71 -7.34 -9.12
CA ILE A 21 -12.78 -7.91 -7.76
C ILE A 21 -11.52 -8.69 -7.37
N ALA A 22 -10.48 -8.72 -8.22
CA ALA A 22 -9.29 -9.54 -7.98
C ALA A 22 -7.99 -8.96 -8.54
N ALA A 23 -7.91 -7.64 -8.74
CA ALA A 23 -6.58 -7.02 -8.83
C ALA A 23 -6.01 -6.99 -7.39
N PRO A 24 -4.77 -7.44 -7.14
CA PRO A 24 -4.19 -7.36 -5.82
C PRO A 24 -4.15 -5.88 -5.42
N VAL A 25 -4.92 -5.52 -4.39
CA VAL A 25 -4.93 -4.18 -3.79
C VAL A 25 -3.50 -3.72 -3.46
N ALA A 26 -2.60 -4.65 -3.17
CA ALA A 26 -1.18 -4.40 -2.92
C ALA A 26 -0.47 -3.50 -3.96
N HIS A 27 -0.78 -3.62 -5.27
CA HIS A 27 -0.01 -2.88 -6.28
C HIS A 27 -0.44 -1.41 -6.47
N ALA A 28 -1.69 -1.06 -6.16
CA ALA A 28 -2.14 0.33 -6.25
C ALA A 28 -1.60 1.15 -5.07
N ASP A 29 -1.64 0.55 -3.88
CA ASP A 29 -1.17 1.16 -2.64
C ASP A 29 0.35 1.41 -2.69
N ASP A 30 1.13 0.48 -3.27
CA ASP A 30 2.58 0.64 -3.46
C ASP A 30 2.94 1.78 -4.42
N ALA A 31 2.19 1.92 -5.52
CA ALA A 31 2.42 2.99 -6.49
C ALA A 31 2.07 4.37 -5.92
N GLY A 32 0.96 4.47 -5.18
CA GLY A 32 0.56 5.68 -4.46
C GLY A 32 1.59 6.05 -3.38
N TYR A 33 2.04 5.07 -2.61
CA TYR A 33 3.11 5.22 -1.62
C TYR A 33 4.40 5.76 -2.26
N LEU A 34 4.87 5.12 -3.35
CA LEU A 34 6.08 5.56 -4.05
C LEU A 34 5.92 6.97 -4.62
N ALA A 35 4.76 7.31 -5.18
CA ALA A 35 4.48 8.65 -5.68
C ALA A 35 4.61 9.70 -4.56
N ARG A 36 4.06 9.43 -3.38
CA ARG A 36 4.19 10.35 -2.22
C ARG A 36 5.61 10.48 -1.73
N VAL A 37 6.32 9.36 -1.57
CA VAL A 37 7.72 9.38 -1.09
C VAL A 37 8.63 10.10 -2.07
N ASN A 38 8.44 9.89 -3.37
CA ASN A 38 9.25 10.53 -4.41
C ASN A 38 8.89 12.01 -4.65
N ALA A 39 7.67 12.43 -4.30
CA ALA A 39 7.26 13.84 -4.34
C ALA A 39 7.73 14.65 -3.12
N ALA A 40 8.18 13.99 -2.05
CA ALA A 40 8.63 14.66 -0.85
C ALA A 40 9.95 15.42 -1.09
N PRO A 41 10.16 16.59 -0.44
CA PRO A 41 11.39 17.37 -0.60
C PRO A 41 12.61 16.74 0.07
N VAL A 42 12.44 15.64 0.79
CA VAL A 42 13.51 14.93 1.50
C VAL A 42 14.01 13.77 0.63
N PRO A 43 15.28 13.78 0.19
CA PRO A 43 15.81 12.72 -0.65
C PRO A 43 15.98 11.42 0.15
N ILE A 44 15.46 10.32 -0.38
CA ILE A 44 15.66 8.96 0.15
C ILE A 44 16.37 8.14 -0.94
N PRO A 45 17.72 8.14 -0.98
CA PRO A 45 18.51 7.61 -2.10
C PRO A 45 18.66 6.08 -2.03
N VAL A 46 17.53 5.39 -1.98
CA VAL A 46 17.45 3.92 -2.07
C VAL A 46 16.55 3.55 -3.25
N ALA A 47 16.73 2.33 -3.77
CA ALA A 47 15.89 1.85 -4.87
C ALA A 47 14.41 1.74 -4.44
N ASP A 48 13.49 1.93 -5.39
CA ASP A 48 12.05 1.99 -5.08
C ASP A 48 11.53 0.71 -4.41
N HIS A 49 12.01 -0.48 -4.81
CA HIS A 49 11.63 -1.72 -4.13
C HIS A 49 12.05 -1.76 -2.65
N VAL A 50 13.13 -1.07 -2.28
CA VAL A 50 13.56 -0.94 -0.88
C VAL A 50 12.60 -0.02 -0.13
N LYS A 51 12.16 1.09 -0.76
CA LYS A 51 11.15 2.00 -0.19
C LYS A 51 9.84 1.27 0.06
N VAL A 52 9.35 0.49 -0.91
CA VAL A 52 8.11 -0.29 -0.75
C VAL A 52 8.25 -1.29 0.42
N THR A 53 9.38 -1.99 0.49
CA THR A 53 9.67 -2.94 1.57
C THR A 53 9.68 -2.25 2.94
N SER A 54 10.33 -1.08 3.07
CA SER A 54 10.32 -0.31 4.32
C SER A 54 8.93 0.25 4.63
N GLY A 55 8.16 0.67 3.64
CA GLY A 55 6.76 1.09 3.79
C GLY A 55 5.88 0.01 4.41
N HIS A 56 5.94 -1.22 3.90
CA HIS A 56 5.20 -2.34 4.50
C HIS A 56 5.68 -2.69 5.90
N TYR A 57 6.99 -2.63 6.15
CA TYR A 57 7.54 -2.82 7.49
C TYR A 57 6.99 -1.77 8.48
N ILE A 58 6.96 -0.50 8.07
CA ILE A 58 6.40 0.59 8.86
C ILE A 58 4.93 0.32 9.16
N CYS A 59 4.13 -0.07 8.18
CA CYS A 59 2.73 -0.40 8.40
C CYS A 59 2.51 -1.58 9.34
N ALA A 60 3.35 -2.62 9.27
CA ALA A 60 3.29 -3.72 10.22
C ALA A 60 3.55 -3.25 11.66
N GLN A 61 4.52 -2.35 11.86
CA GLN A 61 4.80 -1.73 13.16
C GLN A 61 3.61 -0.90 13.65
N LEU A 62 3.06 -0.04 12.81
CA LEU A 62 1.92 0.83 13.14
C LEU A 62 0.67 0.03 13.51
N ARG A 63 0.33 -1.01 12.74
CA ARG A 63 -0.76 -1.94 13.06
C ARG A 63 -0.54 -2.64 14.40
N MET A 64 0.66 -3.16 14.62
CA MET A 64 1.01 -3.81 15.89
C MET A 64 0.80 -2.86 17.06
N TYR A 65 1.28 -1.62 16.95
CA TYR A 65 1.07 -0.60 17.98
C TYR A 65 -0.40 -0.30 18.22
N GLY A 66 -1.22 -0.20 17.17
CA GLY A 66 -2.67 -0.03 17.30
C GLY A 66 -3.34 -1.15 18.10
N HIS A 67 -2.85 -2.39 18.01
CA HIS A 67 -3.40 -3.54 18.72
C HIS A 67 -2.84 -3.74 20.13
N THR A 68 -1.54 -3.52 20.35
CA THR A 68 -0.85 -3.89 21.60
C THR A 68 -0.42 -2.69 22.43
N GLY A 69 -0.51 -1.47 21.89
CA GLY A 69 0.05 -0.26 22.49
C GLY A 69 1.58 -0.23 22.51
N THR A 70 2.25 -1.16 21.83
CA THR A 70 3.73 -1.27 21.77
C THR A 70 4.19 -1.71 20.38
N TYR A 71 5.37 -1.27 19.95
CA TYR A 71 6.00 -1.81 18.74
C TYR A 71 6.71 -3.15 19.00
N ARG A 72 7.16 -3.83 17.93
CA ARG A 72 7.82 -5.17 17.97
C ARG A 72 9.05 -5.29 18.89
N SER A 73 9.55 -4.19 19.46
CA SER A 73 10.66 -4.19 20.42
C SER A 73 10.30 -3.56 21.78
N GLY A 74 9.01 -3.47 22.13
CA GLY A 74 8.56 -2.88 23.40
C GLY A 74 8.82 -1.37 23.50
N ILE A 75 9.02 -0.71 22.37
CA ILE A 75 9.37 0.71 22.28
C ILE A 75 8.11 1.59 22.26
N SER A 76 8.27 2.82 22.75
CA SER A 76 7.21 3.83 22.81
C SER A 76 6.83 4.34 21.41
N PRO A 77 5.60 4.84 21.22
CA PRO A 77 5.13 5.39 19.93
C PRO A 77 6.06 6.44 19.32
N GLY A 78 6.68 7.29 20.14
CA GLY A 78 7.63 8.32 19.72
C GLY A 78 8.99 7.80 19.23
N ASP A 79 9.25 6.49 19.36
CA ASP A 79 10.53 5.89 18.98
C ASP A 79 10.54 5.25 17.59
N LEU A 80 9.41 5.29 16.85
CA LEU A 80 9.37 4.70 15.50
C LEU A 80 10.38 5.37 14.56
N VAL A 81 10.47 6.71 14.59
CA VAL A 81 11.48 7.46 13.82
C VAL A 81 12.88 6.98 14.19
N ARG A 82 13.20 6.88 15.49
CA ARG A 82 14.48 6.38 15.99
C ARG A 82 14.77 4.93 15.56
N GLN A 83 13.75 4.09 15.52
CA GLN A 83 13.89 2.72 15.05
C GLN A 83 14.20 2.66 13.55
N LEU A 84 13.54 3.50 12.74
CA LEU A 84 13.76 3.58 11.30
C LEU A 84 15.14 4.15 10.98
N THR A 85 15.60 5.18 11.71
CA THR A 85 16.96 5.70 11.56
C THR A 85 18.01 4.65 11.89
N ASN A 86 17.77 3.80 12.89
CA ASN A 86 18.72 2.76 13.29
C ASN A 86 18.71 1.52 12.38
N THR A 87 17.54 1.15 11.86
CA THR A 87 17.35 -0.08 11.08
C THR A 87 17.64 0.13 9.60
N PHE A 88 17.23 1.28 9.05
CA PHE A 88 17.32 1.59 7.62
C PHE A 88 18.29 2.73 7.31
N HIS A 89 18.98 3.27 8.33
CA HIS A 89 19.92 4.39 8.18
C HIS A 89 19.30 5.64 7.53
N TYR A 90 17.99 5.82 7.70
CA TYR A 90 17.30 7.03 7.24
C TYR A 90 17.63 8.22 8.13
N SER A 91 17.58 9.41 7.55
CA SER A 91 17.49 10.62 8.36
C SER A 91 16.14 10.64 9.09
N PRO A 92 16.01 11.35 10.23
CA PRO A 92 14.74 11.48 10.92
C PRO A 92 13.61 12.01 10.02
N GLU A 93 13.93 12.96 9.13
CA GLU A 93 12.97 13.54 8.18
C GLU A 93 12.54 12.53 7.12
N ALA A 94 13.48 11.71 6.62
CA ALA A 94 13.17 10.65 5.66
C ALA A 94 12.31 9.54 6.30
N ALA A 95 12.56 9.22 7.57
CA ALA A 95 11.72 8.30 8.33
C ALA A 95 10.29 8.85 8.50
N ASP A 96 10.15 10.14 8.82
CA ASP A 96 8.85 10.79 8.98
C ASP A 96 8.04 10.81 7.67
N VAL A 97 8.68 11.17 6.55
CA VAL A 97 8.08 11.10 5.20
C VAL A 97 7.53 9.70 4.91
N GLN A 98 8.30 8.65 5.21
CA GLN A 98 7.85 7.28 4.97
C GLN A 98 6.73 6.84 5.90
N ILE A 99 6.71 7.29 7.16
CA ILE A 99 5.61 7.04 8.09
C ILE A 99 4.33 7.68 7.57
N GLN A 100 4.38 8.98 7.21
CA GLN A 100 3.21 9.70 6.70
C GLN A 100 2.70 9.09 5.38
N ALA A 101 3.60 8.74 4.46
CA ALA A 101 3.23 8.11 3.19
C ALA A 101 2.63 6.71 3.40
N ALA A 102 3.22 5.90 4.30
CA ALA A 102 2.70 4.58 4.63
C ALA A 102 1.32 4.67 5.29
N GLN A 103 1.12 5.62 6.21
CA GLN A 103 -0.18 5.89 6.80
C GLN A 103 -1.21 6.37 5.77
N ALA A 104 -0.83 7.20 4.81
CA ALA A 104 -1.77 7.69 3.81
C ALA A 104 -2.20 6.63 2.79
N GLU A 105 -1.29 5.75 2.37
CA GLU A 105 -1.50 4.86 1.21
C GLU A 105 -1.52 3.37 1.57
N LEU A 106 -0.69 2.91 2.51
CA LEU A 106 -0.51 1.47 2.79
C LEU A 106 -1.29 0.96 4.02
N CYS A 107 -1.51 1.82 5.02
CA CYS A 107 -2.22 1.49 6.26
C CYS A 107 -3.01 2.69 6.86
N PRO A 108 -4.01 3.22 6.13
CA PRO A 108 -4.83 4.35 6.55
C PRO A 108 -5.59 4.14 7.85
N GLU A 109 -5.91 2.90 8.22
CA GLU A 109 -6.53 2.55 9.49
C GLU A 109 -5.67 2.89 10.72
N THR A 110 -4.37 3.14 10.52
CA THR A 110 -3.43 3.48 11.60
C THR A 110 -3.32 4.98 11.86
N LEU A 111 -3.96 5.83 11.04
CA LEU A 111 -4.20 7.23 11.36
C LEU A 111 -5.21 7.29 12.50
N ARG A 112 -4.77 7.63 13.72
CA ARG A 112 -5.71 7.97 14.78
C ARG A 112 -6.45 9.27 14.41
N PRO A 113 -7.77 9.35 14.64
CA PRO A 113 -8.52 10.61 14.56
C PRO A 113 -8.09 11.62 15.62
#